data_AF-A0AAD7FJY9-F1
#
_entry.id   AF-A0AAD7FJY9-F1
#
_cell.length_a   1.000
_cell.length_b   1.000
_cell.length_c   1.000
_cell.angle_alpha   90.00
_cell.angle_beta   90.00
_cell.angle_gamma   90.00
#
_symmetry.space_group_name_H-M   'P 1'
#
loop_
_entity.id
_entity.type
_entity.pdbx_description
1 polymer ?
#
loop_
_entity_poly.entity_id
_entity_poly.type
_entity_poly.pdbx_seq_one_letter_code
_entity_poly.pdbx_strand_id
1 'polypeptide(L)'
;MLSHCHECGALNPLKDDTILIGAPEVSAQSQWLPNESPRGPQVDFIRSAVSQTNVQLAYLDEEISQLRHRLKQLEEKRAELLDYRTRNVAVLSPLRRMPPELLAEIFSWTLPPPSPDLSGCAAVKHSPWILAQVSKYWRTVALSQPALWSLVYLDYTKFLAHLT
;
A
#
# COMPACT_ATOMS: atom_id res chain seq x y z
N MET A 1 33.64 11.75 20.15
CA MET A 1 32.43 12.23 20.84
C MET A 1 31.23 11.86 19.97
N LEU A 2 30.50 10.79 20.34
CA LEU A 2 29.40 10.21 19.55
C LEU A 2 28.11 10.99 19.82
N SER A 3 27.54 11.61 18.78
CA SER A 3 26.23 12.27 18.87
C SER A 3 25.12 11.22 18.88
N HIS A 4 24.42 11.12 20.01
CA HIS A 4 23.25 10.27 20.18
C HIS A 4 21.99 10.97 19.68
N CYS A 5 21.04 10.23 19.10
CA CYS A 5 19.70 10.74 18.78
C CYS A 5 18.81 10.67 20.03
N HIS A 6 18.24 11.81 20.43
CA HIS A 6 17.53 11.98 21.71
C HIS A 6 16.17 11.25 21.79
N GLU A 7 15.62 10.74 20.68
CA GLU A 7 14.30 10.10 20.66
C GLU A 7 14.31 8.57 20.64
N CYS A 8 15.42 7.92 20.23
CA CYS A 8 15.41 6.47 20.01
C CYS A 8 16.59 5.69 20.61
N GLY A 9 17.61 6.35 21.17
CA GLY A 9 18.73 5.69 21.87
C GLY A 9 19.60 4.77 21.01
N ALA A 10 19.34 4.68 19.70
CA ALA A 10 20.12 3.86 18.78
C ALA A 10 21.46 4.52 18.47
N LEU A 11 22.54 3.71 18.46
CA LEU A 11 23.84 4.12 17.94
C LEU A 11 23.67 4.49 16.46
N ASN A 12 24.08 5.70 16.09
CA ASN A 12 24.05 6.16 14.72
C ASN A 12 25.05 5.33 13.90
N PRO A 13 24.62 4.45 12.98
CA PRO A 13 25.54 3.62 12.20
C PRO A 13 26.13 4.40 11.00
N LEU A 14 25.85 5.69 10.88
CA LEU A 14 26.35 6.52 9.76
C LEU A 14 27.73 7.13 10.04
N LYS A 15 28.67 6.32 10.53
CA LYS A 15 30.09 6.65 10.46
C LYS A 15 30.86 5.44 9.99
N ASP A 16 31.61 5.67 8.92
CA ASP A 16 32.43 4.74 8.15
C ASP A 16 31.58 3.76 7.32
N ASP A 17 31.56 3.81 5.98
CA ASP A 17 32.63 4.16 5.08
C ASP A 17 32.14 4.93 3.87
N THR A 18 32.93 5.93 3.50
CA THR A 18 33.07 6.37 2.12
C THR A 18 33.20 5.12 1.27
N ILE A 19 32.13 4.68 0.60
CA ILE A 19 32.27 3.85 -0.58
C ILE A 19 32.97 4.76 -1.58
N LEU A 20 34.30 4.77 -1.52
CA LEU A 20 35.13 5.15 -2.63
C LEU A 20 34.71 4.18 -3.73
N ILE A 21 33.72 4.60 -4.52
CA ILE A 21 33.51 4.13 -5.88
C ILE A 21 34.72 4.66 -6.67
N GLY A 22 35.92 4.19 -6.30
CA GLY A 22 37.02 4.08 -7.22
C GLY A 22 36.61 2.95 -8.13
N ALA A 23 35.83 3.27 -9.16
CA ALA A 23 35.74 2.42 -10.32
C ALA A 23 37.19 2.02 -10.66
N PRO A 24 37.50 0.72 -10.84
CA PRO A 24 38.82 0.35 -11.31
C PRO A 24 39.04 1.15 -12.59
N GLU A 25 40.06 1.99 -12.54
CA GLU A 25 40.36 2.99 -13.53
C GLU A 25 40.33 2.31 -14.91
N VAL A 26 39.37 2.69 -15.75
CA VAL A 26 39.15 2.14 -17.10
C VAL A 26 40.36 2.42 -18.02
N SER A 27 41.38 3.12 -17.53
CA SER A 27 42.60 3.51 -18.24
C SER A 27 43.47 2.33 -18.70
N ALA A 28 43.32 1.13 -18.13
CA ALA A 28 44.07 -0.06 -18.55
C ALA A 28 43.44 -0.84 -19.74
N GLN A 29 42.25 -0.44 -20.24
CA GLN A 29 41.59 -1.11 -21.37
C GLN A 29 42.10 -0.62 -22.75
N SER A 30 42.98 0.38 -22.79
CA SER A 30 43.52 0.94 -24.04
C SER A 30 44.58 0.06 -24.73
N GLN A 31 45.01 -1.05 -24.10
CA GLN A 31 46.08 -1.92 -24.61
C GLN A 31 45.61 -3.38 -24.83
N TRP A 32 44.37 -3.57 -25.28
CA TRP A 32 43.86 -4.89 -25.66
C TRP A 32 43.44 -4.87 -27.12
N LEU A 33 44.26 -5.44 -28.01
CA LEU A 33 43.85 -5.72 -29.38
C LEU A 33 42.72 -6.78 -29.34
N PRO A 34 41.60 -6.64 -30.08
CA PRO A 34 40.41 -7.48 -29.92
C PRO A 34 40.54 -8.99 -30.23
N ASN A 35 41.75 -9.53 -30.43
CA ASN A 35 41.90 -10.91 -30.91
C ASN A 35 43.24 -11.60 -30.63
N GLU A 36 44.06 -11.12 -29.67
CA GLU A 36 45.29 -11.81 -29.27
C GLU A 36 45.07 -12.71 -28.04
N SER A 37 45.56 -13.96 -28.08
CA SER A 37 45.56 -14.83 -26.90
C SER A 37 46.43 -14.24 -25.79
N PRO A 38 45.90 -14.03 -24.57
CA PRO A 38 46.69 -13.45 -23.49
C PRO A 38 47.84 -14.37 -23.09
N ARG A 39 49.02 -13.80 -22.86
CA ARG A 39 50.21 -14.55 -22.42
C ARG A 39 50.05 -14.99 -20.95
N GLY A 40 50.70 -16.09 -20.55
CA GLY A 40 50.55 -16.69 -19.20
C GLY A 40 50.48 -15.72 -18.01
N PRO A 41 51.46 -14.80 -17.84
CA PRO A 41 51.45 -13.82 -16.73
C PRO A 41 50.28 -12.82 -16.80
N GLN A 42 49.79 -12.52 -18.00
CA GLN A 42 48.64 -11.65 -18.25
C GLN A 42 47.33 -12.36 -17.87
N VAL A 43 47.24 -13.68 -18.09
CA VAL A 43 46.10 -14.51 -17.67
C VAL A 43 45.99 -14.54 -16.15
N ASP A 44 47.10 -14.69 -15.43
CA ASP A 44 47.10 -14.74 -13.97
C ASP A 44 46.70 -13.40 -13.35
N PHE A 45 47.20 -12.30 -13.92
CA PHE A 45 46.79 -10.95 -13.53
C PHE A 45 45.28 -10.73 -13.73
N ILE A 46 44.75 -11.04 -14.92
CA ILE A 46 43.30 -10.93 -15.18
C ILE A 46 42.51 -11.81 -14.21
N ARG A 47 42.95 -13.05 -13.96
CA ARG A 47 42.26 -13.97 -13.05
C ARG A 47 42.20 -13.41 -11.63
N SER A 48 43.28 -12.78 -11.18
CA SER A 48 43.33 -12.13 -9.86
C SER A 48 42.44 -10.88 -9.80
N ALA A 49 42.39 -10.08 -10.87
CA ALA A 49 41.50 -8.92 -10.93
C ALA A 49 40.03 -9.35 -10.95
N VAL A 50 39.68 -10.38 -11.73
CA VAL A 50 38.33 -10.96 -11.77
C VAL A 50 37.95 -11.55 -10.41
N SER A 51 38.86 -12.26 -9.73
CA SER A 51 38.55 -12.83 -8.41
C SER A 51 38.33 -11.73 -7.37
N GLN A 52 39.12 -10.67 -7.38
CA GLN A 52 38.91 -9.50 -6.50
C GLN A 52 37.58 -8.81 -6.77
N THR A 53 37.24 -8.57 -8.04
CA THR A 53 35.95 -7.99 -8.43
C THR A 53 34.79 -8.87 -7.98
N ASN A 54 34.89 -10.20 -8.12
CA ASN A 54 33.84 -11.11 -7.69
C ASN A 54 33.62 -11.07 -6.18
N VAL A 55 34.69 -10.90 -5.38
CA VAL A 55 34.56 -10.73 -3.93
C VAL A 55 33.84 -9.43 -3.58
N GLN A 56 34.18 -8.33 -4.26
CA GLN A 56 33.50 -7.04 -4.05
C GLN A 56 32.02 -7.09 -4.46
N LEU A 57 31.70 -7.75 -5.57
CA LEU A 57 30.32 -7.96 -6.01
C LEU A 57 29.54 -8.78 -4.98
N ALA A 58 30.12 -9.88 -4.47
CA ALA A 58 29.47 -10.70 -3.45
C ALA A 58 29.18 -9.93 -2.16
N TYR A 59 30.10 -9.05 -1.74
CA TYR A 59 29.89 -8.17 -0.59
C TYR A 59 28.71 -7.21 -0.83
N LEU A 60 28.70 -6.52 -1.98
CA LEU A 60 27.63 -5.58 -2.32
C LEU A 60 26.28 -6.28 -2.46
N ASP A 61 26.25 -7.48 -3.05
CA ASP A 61 25.02 -8.27 -3.18
C ASP A 61 24.45 -8.66 -1.82
N GLU A 62 25.31 -9.01 -0.86
CA GLU A 62 24.90 -9.29 0.51
C GLU A 62 24.38 -8.04 1.23
N GLU A 63 25.06 -6.90 1.09
CA GLU A 63 24.58 -5.63 1.68
C GLU A 63 23.23 -5.20 1.07
N ILE A 64 23.08 -5.35 -0.25
CA ILE A 64 21.80 -5.12 -0.95
C ILE A 64 20.72 -6.07 -0.41
N SER A 65 21.05 -7.35 -0.18
CA SER A 65 20.11 -8.34 0.34
C SER A 65 19.61 -7.95 1.73
N GLN A 66 20.51 -7.54 2.62
CA GLN A 66 20.20 -7.13 3.98
C GLN A 66 19.35 -5.87 4.02
N LEU A 67 19.71 -4.84 3.23
CA LEU A 67 18.95 -3.60 3.15
C LEU A 67 17.54 -3.84 2.57
N ARG A 68 17.41 -4.68 1.55
CA ARG A 68 16.09 -5.07 1.00
C ARG A 68 15.24 -5.79 2.04
N HIS A 69 15.84 -6.70 2.82
CA HIS A 69 15.12 -7.37 3.89
C HIS A 69 14.64 -6.37 4.94
N ARG A 70 15.51 -5.44 5.35
CA ARG A 70 15.15 -4.40 6.32
C ARG A 70 14.06 -3.48 5.81
N LEU A 71 14.12 -3.07 4.55
CA LEU A 71 13.09 -2.26 3.90
C LEU A 71 11.73 -2.97 3.95
N LYS A 72 11.70 -4.26 3.59
CA LYS A 72 10.48 -5.08 3.61
C LYS A 72 9.85 -5.12 5.01
N GLN A 73 10.64 -5.34 6.06
CA GLN A 73 10.15 -5.32 7.45
C GLN A 73 9.52 -3.97 7.82
N LEU A 74 10.13 -2.86 7.40
CA LEU A 74 9.62 -1.51 7.66
C LEU A 74 8.33 -1.24 6.89
N GLU A 75 8.22 -1.70 5.64
CA GLU A 75 7.00 -1.59 4.83
C GLU A 75 5.84 -2.38 5.44
N GLU A 76 6.09 -3.62 5.88
CA GLU A 76 5.11 -4.43 6.60
C GLU A 76 4.65 -3.72 7.87
N LYS A 77 5.59 -3.19 8.67
CA LYS A 77 5.23 -2.47 9.89
C LYS A 77 4.44 -1.19 9.61
N ARG A 78 4.79 -0.47 8.55
CA ARG A 78 4.07 0.72 8.09
C ARG A 78 2.64 0.37 7.70
N ALA A 79 2.43 -0.73 6.97
CA ALA A 79 1.11 -1.19 6.58
C ALA A 79 0.24 -1.52 7.81
N GLU A 80 0.78 -2.25 8.79
CA GLU A 80 0.09 -2.53 10.06
C GLU A 80 -0.35 -1.25 10.79
N LEU A 81 0.54 -0.27 10.89
CA LEU A 81 0.26 0.98 11.59
C LEU A 81 -0.75 1.85 10.84
N LEU A 82 -0.73 1.85 9.51
CA LEU A 82 -1.75 2.53 8.71
C LEU A 82 -3.13 1.91 8.90
N ASP A 83 -3.21 0.58 8.92
CA ASP A 83 -4.47 -0.12 9.21
C ASP A 83 -4.97 0.19 10.63
N TYR A 84 -4.10 0.11 11.64
CA TYR A 84 -4.42 0.48 13.01
C TYR A 84 -4.93 1.93 13.10
N ARG A 85 -4.22 2.89 12.49
CA ARG A 85 -4.63 4.29 12.45
C ARG A 85 -6.01 4.44 11.81
N THR A 86 -6.23 3.81 10.67
CA THR A 86 -7.49 3.89 9.92
C THR A 86 -8.66 3.40 10.76
N ARG A 87 -8.50 2.26 11.44
CA ARG A 87 -9.51 1.72 12.35
C ARG A 87 -9.84 2.68 13.49
N ASN A 88 -8.81 3.27 14.11
CA ASN A 88 -9.00 4.21 15.23
C ASN A 88 -9.61 5.55 14.81
N VAL A 89 -9.12 6.16 13.73
CA VAL A 89 -9.68 7.41 13.18
C VAL A 89 -11.14 7.20 12.83
N ALA A 90 -11.47 6.06 12.22
CA ALA A 90 -12.85 5.76 11.90
C ALA A 90 -13.71 5.72 13.18
N VAL A 91 -13.22 5.21 14.33
CA VAL A 91 -13.95 5.17 15.62
C VAL A 91 -14.21 6.57 16.15
N LEU A 92 -13.26 7.48 15.94
CA LEU A 92 -13.39 8.88 16.33
C LEU A 92 -14.29 9.68 15.39
N SER A 93 -14.72 9.11 14.25
CA SER A 93 -15.61 9.78 13.31
C SER A 93 -16.88 10.27 14.00
N PRO A 94 -17.22 11.57 13.89
CA PRO A 94 -18.45 12.13 14.43
C PRO A 94 -19.71 11.38 14.00
N LEU A 95 -19.69 10.75 12.82
CA LEU A 95 -20.80 9.96 12.28
C LEU A 95 -21.14 8.70 13.11
N ARG A 96 -20.22 8.20 13.95
CA ARG A 96 -20.52 7.14 14.92
C ARG A 96 -21.06 7.64 16.26
N ARG A 97 -20.85 8.93 16.56
CA ARG A 97 -21.31 9.58 17.80
C ARG A 97 -22.57 10.41 17.59
N MET A 98 -23.01 10.54 16.33
CA MET A 98 -24.24 11.23 15.98
C MET A 98 -25.43 10.49 16.63
N PRO A 99 -26.29 11.20 17.38
CA PRO A 99 -27.54 10.63 17.88
C PRO A 99 -28.33 9.97 16.74
N PRO A 100 -28.99 8.84 17.01
CA PRO A 100 -29.72 8.10 15.98
C PRO A 100 -30.83 8.94 15.34
N GLU A 101 -31.38 9.93 16.06
CA GLU A 101 -32.41 10.86 15.58
C GLU A 101 -31.89 11.76 14.46
N LEU A 102 -30.71 12.36 14.64
CA LEU A 102 -30.10 13.22 13.62
C LEU A 102 -29.66 12.42 12.40
N LEU A 103 -29.16 11.20 12.63
CA LEU A 103 -28.77 10.32 11.53
C LEU A 103 -30.01 9.86 10.73
N ALA A 104 -31.11 9.57 11.41
CA ALA A 104 -32.40 9.26 10.78
C ALA A 104 -32.96 10.45 9.99
N GLU A 105 -32.85 11.66 10.52
CA GLU A 105 -33.22 12.88 9.82
C GLU A 105 -32.43 13.01 8.52
N ILE A 106 -31.10 12.88 8.56
CA ILE A 106 -30.24 12.87 7.36
C ILE A 106 -30.70 11.79 6.36
N PHE A 107 -31.00 10.58 6.83
CA PHE A 107 -31.45 9.50 5.95
C PHE A 107 -32.75 9.86 5.23
N SER A 108 -33.68 10.57 5.88
CA SER A 108 -34.94 10.99 5.26
C SER A 108 -34.72 11.89 4.03
N TRP A 109 -33.70 12.75 4.05
CA TRP A 109 -33.31 13.61 2.92
C TRP A 109 -32.70 12.86 1.74
N THR A 110 -32.32 11.58 1.92
CA THR A 110 -31.77 10.76 0.83
C THR A 110 -32.83 10.00 0.05
N LEU A 111 -34.09 10.03 0.50
CA LEU A 111 -35.18 9.40 -0.21
C LEU A 111 -35.49 10.20 -1.48
N PRO A 112 -35.67 9.52 -2.63
CA PRO A 112 -36.09 10.20 -3.84
C PRO A 112 -37.47 10.84 -3.63
N PRO A 113 -37.74 12.00 -4.26
CA PRO A 113 -39.06 12.59 -4.24
C PRO A 113 -40.08 11.60 -4.82
N PRO A 114 -41.36 11.67 -4.41
CA PRO A 114 -42.40 10.83 -4.98
C PRO A 114 -42.58 11.16 -6.46
N SER A 115 -41.94 10.39 -7.33
CA SER A 115 -42.06 10.46 -8.78
C SER A 115 -42.75 9.22 -9.33
N PRO A 116 -43.53 9.34 -10.43
CA PRO A 116 -44.10 8.19 -11.13
C PRO A 116 -43.01 7.30 -11.76
N ASP A 117 -41.83 7.86 -11.99
CA ASP A 117 -40.64 7.13 -12.40
C ASP A 117 -39.88 6.64 -11.16
N LEU A 118 -39.97 5.32 -10.90
CA LEU A 118 -39.31 4.64 -9.78
C LEU A 118 -37.96 4.02 -10.15
N SER A 119 -37.42 4.33 -11.34
CA SER A 119 -36.13 3.79 -11.82
C SER A 119 -34.97 4.02 -10.84
N GLY A 120 -34.99 5.15 -10.11
CA GLY A 120 -34.02 5.46 -9.06
C GLY A 120 -34.20 4.70 -7.72
N CYS A 121 -35.33 4.04 -7.49
CA CYS A 121 -35.56 3.23 -6.28
C CYS A 121 -35.14 1.75 -6.46
N ALA A 122 -34.95 1.33 -7.71
CA ALA A 122 -34.78 -0.06 -8.11
C ALA A 122 -33.41 -0.64 -7.83
N ALA A 123 -32.37 0.20 -7.84
CA ALA A 123 -31.01 -0.30 -7.68
C ALA A 123 -30.65 -0.37 -6.19
N VAL A 124 -30.02 -1.48 -5.80
CA VAL A 124 -29.33 -1.68 -4.51
C VAL A 124 -28.30 -0.57 -4.23
N LYS A 125 -27.92 0.22 -5.25
CA LYS A 125 -27.04 1.39 -5.18
C LYS A 125 -27.74 2.67 -4.66
N HIS A 126 -29.04 2.66 -4.42
CA HIS A 126 -29.80 3.82 -3.95
C HIS A 126 -30.26 3.65 -2.49
N SER A 127 -30.70 4.77 -1.89
CA SER A 127 -31.36 4.76 -0.59
C SER A 127 -32.66 3.93 -0.66
N PRO A 128 -33.00 3.15 0.37
CA PRO A 128 -32.34 3.03 1.68
C PRO A 128 -31.18 2.01 1.73
N TRP A 129 -30.99 1.21 0.68
CA TRP A 129 -30.06 0.07 0.68
C TRP A 129 -28.60 0.46 0.90
N ILE A 130 -28.16 1.55 0.25
CA ILE A 130 -26.76 2.01 0.38
C ILE A 130 -26.43 2.47 1.81
N LEU A 131 -27.39 3.06 2.52
CA LEU A 131 -27.22 3.53 3.90
C LEU A 131 -26.99 2.35 4.85
N ALA A 132 -27.72 1.26 4.64
CA ALA A 132 -27.58 0.03 5.41
C ALA A 132 -26.27 -0.72 5.13
N GLN A 133 -25.46 -0.32 4.13
CA GLN A 133 -24.18 -0.95 3.81
C GLN A 133 -22.97 -0.21 4.41
N VAL A 134 -23.14 1.01 4.92
CA VAL A 134 -22.02 1.84 5.42
C VAL A 134 -21.41 1.28 6.71
N SER A 135 -22.23 0.95 7.71
CA SER A 135 -21.76 0.41 8.99
C SER A 135 -22.87 -0.35 9.73
N LYS A 136 -22.50 -1.14 10.76
CA LYS A 136 -23.47 -1.78 11.65
C LYS A 136 -24.39 -0.76 12.34
N TYR A 137 -23.83 0.40 12.73
CA TYR A 137 -24.59 1.48 13.37
C TYR A 137 -25.63 2.07 12.40
N TRP A 138 -25.20 2.46 11.19
CA TRP A 138 -26.08 3.02 10.17
C TRP A 138 -27.17 2.04 9.76
N ARG A 139 -26.85 0.76 9.64
CA ARG A 139 -27.85 -0.30 9.37
C ARG A 139 -28.90 -0.37 10.47
N THR A 140 -28.49 -0.30 11.74
CA THR A 140 -29.42 -0.36 12.87
C THR A 140 -30.38 0.84 12.83
N VAL A 141 -29.85 2.05 12.61
CA VAL A 141 -30.68 3.26 12.50
C VAL A 141 -31.57 3.23 11.26
N ALA A 142 -31.06 2.82 10.10
CA ALA A 142 -31.86 2.75 8.89
C ALA A 142 -33.03 1.75 9.03
N LEU A 143 -32.78 0.58 9.62
CA LEU A 143 -33.82 -0.44 9.87
C LEU A 143 -34.83 -0.01 10.92
N SER A 144 -34.46 0.86 11.87
CA SER A 144 -35.39 1.39 12.87
C SER A 144 -36.29 2.51 12.35
N GLN A 145 -36.14 2.94 11.09
CA GLN A 145 -36.91 4.02 10.49
C GLN A 145 -37.90 3.48 9.44
N PRO A 146 -39.17 3.20 9.79
CA PRO A 146 -40.14 2.63 8.85
C PRO A 146 -40.36 3.49 7.59
N ALA A 147 -40.23 4.81 7.70
CA ALA A 147 -40.39 5.74 6.58
C ALA A 147 -39.42 5.43 5.43
N LEU A 148 -38.19 4.99 5.74
CA LEU A 148 -37.18 4.63 4.73
C LEU A 148 -37.56 3.40 3.92
N TRP A 149 -38.39 2.52 4.48
CA TRP A 149 -38.79 1.23 3.87
C TRP A 149 -40.24 1.24 3.40
N SER A 150 -40.89 2.41 3.40
CA SER A 150 -42.27 2.56 2.94
C SER A 150 -42.46 2.21 1.45
N LEU A 151 -41.39 2.31 0.66
CA LEU A 151 -41.37 1.99 -0.76
C LEU A 151 -40.16 1.12 -1.08
N VAL A 152 -40.40 -0.09 -1.60
CA VAL A 152 -39.34 -1.01 -2.06
C VAL A 152 -39.64 -1.42 -3.49
N TYR A 153 -38.71 -1.16 -4.40
CA TYR A 153 -38.80 -1.60 -5.79
C TYR A 153 -37.97 -2.87 -5.99
N LEU A 154 -38.56 -3.87 -6.64
CA LEU A 154 -37.90 -5.12 -7.00
C LEU A 154 -37.85 -5.24 -8.53
N ASP A 155 -36.63 -5.16 -9.09
CA ASP A 155 -36.39 -5.42 -10.50
C ASP A 155 -36.22 -6.93 -10.76
N TYR A 156 -37.24 -7.56 -11.34
CA TYR A 156 -37.22 -8.98 -11.70
C TYR A 156 -36.74 -9.23 -13.13
N THR A 157 -36.38 -8.19 -13.91
CA THR A 157 -35.94 -8.36 -15.30
C THR A 157 -34.65 -9.18 -15.41
N LYS A 158 -33.77 -9.09 -14.40
CA LYS A 158 -32.55 -9.91 -14.31
C LYS A 158 -32.83 -11.40 -14.08
N PHE A 159 -33.95 -11.74 -13.43
CA PHE A 159 -34.36 -13.14 -13.23
C PHE A 159 -34.95 -13.74 -14.50
N LEU A 160 -35.63 -12.94 -15.32
CA LEU A 160 -36.25 -13.40 -16.56
C LEU A 160 -35.24 -13.58 -17.71
N ALA A 161 -34.09 -12.91 -17.67
CA ALA A 161 -33.02 -13.04 -18.66
C ALA A 161 -32.34 -14.44 -18.69
N HIS A 162 -32.60 -15.30 -17.70
CA HIS A 162 -32.14 -16.69 -17.67
C HIS A 162 -33.21 -17.71 -18.08
N LEU A 163 -34.44 -17.27 -18.39
CA LEU A 163 -35.59 -18.11 -18.75
C LEU A 163 -36.01 -17.97 -20.22
N THR A 164 -35.22 -17.25 -21.02
CA THR A 164 -35.36 -17.06 -22.48
C THR A 164 -34.06 -17.40 -23.17
#